data_AF-A0A2D3WCY8-F1
#
_entry.id   AF-A0A2D3WCY8-F1
#
_cell.length_a   1.000
_cell.length_b   1.000
_cell.length_c   1.000
_cell.angle_alpha   90.00
_cell.angle_beta   90.00
_cell.angle_gamma   90.00
#
_symmetry.space_group_name_H-M   'P 1'
#
loop_
_entity.id
_entity.type
_entity.pdbx_description
1 polymer ?
#
loop_
_entity_poly.entity_id
_entity_poly.type
_entity_poly.pdbx_seq_one_letter_code
_entity_poly.pdbx_strand_id
1 'polypeptide(L)'
;MLAIMYASGFGVSKDIEKSIQHHVKAAILGSTDSSYYLGNIYLKGENIKQDLDKSIFWFEKGKEKEHIPSIFNLGQIYLSDNLSKKDEKKAFECFLLSARLDHRESQKQVSYMYKEGIGVEKSDWKSDFWLKKYSTSSEIEK
;
A
#
# COMPACT_ATOMS: atom_id res chain seq x y z
N MET A 1 19.62 33.15 -3.76
CA MET A 1 20.16 32.17 -4.72
C MET A 1 19.16 31.01 -4.83
N LEU A 2 18.03 31.24 -5.53
CA LEU A 2 16.83 30.39 -5.44
C LEU A 2 16.35 29.83 -6.80
N ALA A 3 17.23 29.74 -7.80
CA ALA A 3 16.77 29.50 -9.19
C ALA A 3 17.70 28.64 -10.07
N ILE A 4 18.52 27.75 -9.51
CA ILE A 4 19.47 26.94 -10.32
C ILE A 4 19.42 25.44 -9.98
N MET A 5 18.22 24.85 -9.83
CA MET A 5 18.07 23.39 -9.77
C MET A 5 16.92 22.85 -10.65
N TYR A 6 16.55 23.58 -11.70
CA TYR A 6 15.57 23.13 -12.69
C TYR A 6 16.17 22.74 -14.05
N ALA A 7 17.50 22.66 -14.15
CA ALA A 7 18.20 22.68 -15.44
C ALA A 7 19.08 21.45 -15.71
N SER A 8 18.62 20.25 -15.36
CA SER A 8 19.22 19.01 -15.88
C SER A 8 18.12 17.97 -16.11
N GLY A 9 17.69 17.85 -17.36
CA GLY A 9 16.51 17.10 -17.76
C GLY A 9 16.61 15.59 -17.57
N PHE A 10 15.59 15.04 -16.90
CA PHE A 10 14.84 13.85 -17.29
C PHE A 10 13.44 13.96 -16.66
N GLY A 11 12.56 14.73 -17.32
CA GLY A 11 11.13 14.38 -17.44
C GLY A 11 10.15 14.55 -16.28
N VAL A 12 10.39 15.35 -15.24
CA VAL A 12 9.29 15.75 -14.35
C VAL A 12 8.63 17.01 -14.92
N SER A 13 7.36 16.94 -15.31
CA SER A 13 6.63 18.17 -15.68
C SER A 13 6.54 19.06 -14.42
N LYS A 14 6.75 20.37 -14.58
CA LYS A 14 6.65 21.35 -13.46
C LYS A 14 5.34 21.22 -12.68
N ASP A 15 4.30 20.70 -13.31
CA ASP A 15 2.98 20.50 -12.72
C ASP A 15 2.94 19.29 -11.77
N ILE A 16 3.71 18.23 -12.03
CA ILE A 16 3.81 17.07 -11.13
C ILE A 16 4.53 17.45 -9.84
N GLU A 17 5.60 18.24 -9.90
CA GLU A 17 6.27 18.70 -8.67
C GLU A 17 5.34 19.57 -7.81
N LYS A 18 4.58 20.48 -8.43
CA LYS A 18 3.57 21.27 -7.71
C LYS A 18 2.49 20.37 -7.11
N SER A 19 1.99 19.39 -7.86
CA SER A 19 1.03 18.40 -7.36
C SER A 19 1.57 17.64 -6.13
N ILE A 20 2.80 17.14 -6.21
CA ILE A 20 3.47 16.48 -5.08
C ILE A 20 3.54 17.42 -3.88
N GLN A 21 3.94 18.68 -4.06
CA GLN A 21 4.00 19.66 -2.95
C GLN A 21 2.62 19.90 -2.32
N HIS A 22 1.56 19.99 -3.11
CA HIS A 22 0.19 20.14 -2.60
C HIS A 22 -0.25 18.91 -1.80
N HIS A 23 -0.03 17.70 -2.33
CA HIS A 23 -0.36 16.47 -1.62
C HIS A 23 0.49 16.27 -0.36
N VAL A 24 1.77 16.67 -0.36
CA VAL A 24 2.62 16.59 0.85
C VAL A 24 2.02 17.45 1.96
N LYS A 25 1.60 18.69 1.66
CA LYS A 25 0.95 19.57 2.64
C LYS A 25 -0.34 18.93 3.16
N ALA A 26 -1.19 18.42 2.28
CA ALA A 26 -2.44 17.78 2.66
C ALA A 26 -2.23 16.50 3.49
N ALA A 27 -1.25 15.67 3.13
CA ALA A 27 -0.89 14.46 3.86
C ALA A 27 -0.35 14.78 5.27
N ILE A 28 0.46 15.82 5.42
CA ILE A 28 0.93 16.32 6.73
C ILE A 28 -0.26 16.79 7.59
N LEU A 29 -1.28 17.37 6.96
CA LEU A 29 -2.54 17.75 7.63
C LEU A 29 -3.48 16.57 7.90
N GLY A 30 -3.07 15.33 7.58
CA GLY A 30 -3.81 14.11 7.87
C GLY A 30 -4.67 13.56 6.72
N SER A 31 -4.54 14.08 5.50
CA SER A 31 -5.23 13.52 4.33
C SER A 31 -4.66 12.14 3.97
N THR A 32 -5.48 11.11 4.17
CA THR A 32 -5.16 9.72 3.79
C THR A 32 -5.10 9.54 2.28
N ASP A 33 -5.98 10.21 1.53
CA ASP A 33 -5.99 10.19 0.06
C ASP A 33 -4.70 10.76 -0.51
N SER A 34 -4.20 11.85 0.08
CA SER A 34 -2.94 12.45 -0.35
C SER A 34 -1.75 11.58 0.01
N SER A 35 -1.77 10.94 1.18
CA SER A 35 -0.74 9.96 1.56
C SER A 35 -0.75 8.76 0.60
N TYR A 36 -1.93 8.24 0.26
CA TYR A 36 -2.10 7.17 -0.73
C TYR A 36 -1.62 7.58 -2.13
N TYR A 37 -1.96 8.78 -2.58
CA TYR A 37 -1.51 9.32 -3.86
C TYR A 37 0.02 9.40 -3.92
N LEU A 38 0.65 9.99 -2.90
CA LEU A 38 2.12 10.10 -2.83
C LEU A 38 2.77 8.71 -2.82
N GLY A 39 2.22 7.76 -2.05
CA GLY A 39 2.67 6.38 -2.03
C GLY A 39 2.70 5.75 -3.41
N ASN A 40 1.63 5.93 -4.20
CA ASN A 40 1.53 5.42 -5.56
C ASN A 40 2.47 6.12 -6.55
N ILE A 41 2.61 7.44 -6.45
CA ILE A 41 3.50 8.22 -7.32
C ILE A 41 4.95 7.75 -7.16
N TYR A 42 5.42 7.58 -5.93
CA TYR A 42 6.76 7.06 -5.67
C TYR A 42 6.91 5.56 -5.98
N LEU A 43 5.84 4.77 -5.87
CA LEU A 43 5.83 3.34 -6.23
C LEU A 43 5.99 3.15 -7.74
N LYS A 44 5.26 3.91 -8.55
CA LYS A 44 5.27 3.76 -10.00
C LYS A 44 6.50 4.37 -10.64
N GLY A 45 6.97 5.51 -10.13
CA GLY A 45 8.04 6.27 -10.78
C GLY A 45 7.65 6.76 -12.19
N GLU A 46 6.35 6.92 -12.47
CA GLU A 46 5.88 7.51 -13.72
C GLU A 46 6.08 9.02 -13.61
N ASN A 47 6.97 9.59 -14.44
CA ASN A 47 7.34 11.01 -14.47
C ASN A 47 8.17 11.51 -13.27
N ILE A 48 8.53 10.65 -12.32
CA ILE A 48 9.55 10.92 -11.28
C ILE A 48 10.42 9.69 -11.09
N LYS A 49 11.59 9.82 -10.46
CA LYS A 49 12.36 8.63 -10.09
C LYS A 49 11.58 7.77 -9.08
N GLN A 50 11.43 6.48 -9.36
CA GLN A 50 10.86 5.50 -8.43
C GLN A 50 11.65 5.53 -7.10
N ASP A 51 10.93 5.52 -5.99
CA ASP A 51 11.50 5.57 -4.64
C ASP A 51 10.62 4.75 -3.68
N LEU A 52 10.99 3.48 -3.50
CA LEU A 52 10.21 2.56 -2.67
C LEU A 52 10.19 2.97 -1.20
N ASP A 53 11.26 3.59 -0.69
CA ASP A 53 11.33 4.03 0.70
C ASP A 53 10.36 5.19 0.96
N LYS A 54 10.27 6.15 0.03
CA LYS A 54 9.23 7.20 0.09
C LYS A 54 7.83 6.63 -0.11
N SER A 55 7.67 5.66 -1.00
CA SER A 55 6.38 5.00 -1.21
C SER A 55 5.88 4.34 0.08
N ILE A 56 6.74 3.53 0.72
CA ILE A 56 6.47 2.89 2.00
C ILE A 56 6.15 3.93 3.07
N PHE A 57 6.96 5.01 3.18
CA PHE A 57 6.73 6.08 4.15
C PHE A 57 5.32 6.68 4.04
N TRP A 58 4.85 6.97 2.82
CA TRP A 58 3.53 7.56 2.62
C TRP A 58 2.39 6.55 2.81
N PHE A 59 2.59 5.28 2.44
CA PHE A 59 1.61 4.24 2.76
C PHE A 59 1.53 3.96 4.27
N GLU A 60 2.64 3.99 4.99
CA GLU A 60 2.69 3.92 6.46
C GLU A 60 1.91 5.07 7.11
N LYS A 61 2.04 6.31 6.58
CA LYS A 61 1.21 7.45 7.02
C LYS A 61 -0.29 7.21 6.83
N GLY A 62 -0.68 6.55 5.73
CA GLY A 62 -2.07 6.12 5.54
C GLY A 62 -2.49 5.00 6.50
N LYS A 63 -1.59 4.04 6.78
CA LYS A 63 -1.81 2.94 7.73
C LYS A 63 -2.05 3.43 9.14
N GLU A 64 -1.34 4.48 9.59
CA GLU A 64 -1.57 5.14 10.89
C GLU A 64 -3.02 5.64 11.08
N LYS A 65 -3.75 5.81 9.98
CA LYS A 65 -5.16 6.25 9.94
C LYS A 65 -6.12 5.16 9.44
N GLU A 66 -5.69 3.90 9.46
CA GLU A 66 -6.48 2.75 9.01
C GLU A 66 -6.95 2.85 7.54
N HIS A 67 -6.22 3.59 6.70
CA HIS A 67 -6.57 3.75 5.29
C HIS A 67 -6.33 2.45 4.52
N ILE A 68 -7.41 1.69 4.28
CA ILE A 68 -7.38 0.35 3.67
C ILE A 68 -6.55 0.29 2.37
N PRO A 69 -6.71 1.20 1.39
CA PRO A 69 -5.90 1.15 0.16
C PRO A 69 -4.40 1.28 0.42
N SER A 70 -3.98 2.13 1.37
CA SER A 70 -2.57 2.28 1.73
C SER A 70 -2.02 1.02 2.38
N ILE A 71 -2.79 0.43 3.31
CA ILE A 71 -2.41 -0.81 4.00
C ILE A 71 -2.27 -1.96 3.01
N PHE A 72 -3.23 -2.10 2.09
CA PHE A 72 -3.21 -3.15 1.08
C PHE A 72 -1.99 -3.00 0.15
N ASN A 73 -1.72 -1.79 -0.36
CA ASN A 73 -0.56 -1.55 -1.22
C ASN A 73 0.77 -1.76 -0.51
N LEU A 74 0.85 -1.43 0.78
CA LEU A 74 2.03 -1.74 1.59
C LEU A 74 2.25 -3.26 1.68
N GLY A 75 1.18 -4.03 1.88
CA GLY A 75 1.23 -5.50 1.82
C GLY A 75 1.73 -6.02 0.47
N GLN A 76 1.25 -5.45 -0.63
CA GLN A 76 1.72 -5.81 -1.98
C GLN A 76 3.20 -5.49 -2.20
N ILE A 77 3.70 -4.36 -1.69
CA ILE A 77 5.13 -4.02 -1.78
C ILE A 77 5.97 -5.08 -1.06
N TYR A 78 5.56 -5.46 0.15
CA TYR A 78 6.28 -6.46 0.94
C TYR A 78 6.15 -7.88 0.39
N LEU A 79 5.12 -8.19 -0.41
CA LEU A 79 4.98 -9.51 -1.04
C LEU A 79 5.70 -9.61 -2.39
N SER A 80 5.96 -8.48 -3.05
CA SER A 80 6.50 -8.46 -4.40
C SER A 80 7.97 -8.91 -4.44
N ASP A 81 8.23 -10.02 -5.13
CA ASP A 81 9.60 -10.53 -5.38
C ASP A 81 10.44 -9.56 -6.23
N ASN A 82 9.79 -8.72 -7.03
CA ASN A 82 10.45 -7.78 -7.94
C ASN A 82 10.94 -6.51 -7.23
N LEU A 83 10.51 -6.29 -5.99
CA LEU A 83 10.89 -5.13 -5.20
C LEU A 83 11.88 -5.59 -4.12
N SER A 84 13.01 -4.91 -3.98
CA SER A 84 14.06 -5.21 -3.00
C SER A 84 13.64 -5.02 -1.53
N LYS A 85 12.34 -4.94 -1.27
CA LYS A 85 11.71 -4.72 0.03
C LYS A 85 10.89 -5.93 0.49
N LYS A 86 10.96 -7.08 -0.20
CA LYS A 86 10.20 -8.28 0.16
C LYS A 86 10.37 -8.65 1.64
N ASP A 87 9.24 -8.81 2.33
CA ASP A 87 9.13 -9.24 3.71
C ASP A 87 7.75 -9.88 3.92
N GLU A 88 7.67 -11.20 3.79
CA GLU A 88 6.40 -11.92 3.82
C GLU A 88 5.66 -11.77 5.15
N LYS A 89 6.38 -11.58 6.27
CA LYS A 89 5.77 -11.34 7.58
C LYS A 89 5.08 -9.99 7.62
N LYS A 90 5.76 -8.93 7.16
CA LYS A 90 5.13 -7.59 7.07
C LYS A 90 4.00 -7.55 6.06
N ALA A 91 4.12 -8.28 4.95
CA ALA A 91 3.03 -8.43 4.00
C ALA A 91 1.80 -9.05 4.68
N PHE A 92 2.00 -10.14 5.42
CA PHE A 92 0.95 -10.82 6.17
C PHE A 92 0.30 -9.88 7.19
N GLU A 93 1.08 -9.13 7.96
CA GLU A 93 0.56 -8.16 8.93
C GLU A 93 -0.31 -7.08 8.26
N CYS A 94 0.13 -6.55 7.10
CA CYS A 94 -0.62 -5.55 6.35
C CYS A 94 -1.95 -6.12 5.82
N PHE A 95 -1.92 -7.30 5.20
CA PHE A 95 -3.13 -7.94 4.71
C PHE A 95 -4.06 -8.33 5.87
N LEU A 96 -3.54 -8.81 6.99
CA LEU A 96 -4.33 -9.13 8.17
C LEU A 96 -5.02 -7.90 8.75
N LEU A 97 -4.32 -6.77 8.85
CA LEU A 97 -4.89 -5.51 9.33
C LEU A 97 -6.03 -5.05 8.41
N SER A 98 -5.80 -4.98 7.11
CA SER A 98 -6.83 -4.57 6.14
C SER A 98 -8.00 -5.57 6.05
N ALA A 99 -7.76 -6.87 6.21
CA ALA A 99 -8.81 -7.89 6.27
C ALA A 99 -9.71 -7.75 7.52
N ARG A 100 -9.14 -7.29 8.65
CA ARG A 100 -9.89 -6.96 9.87
C ARG A 100 -10.74 -5.71 9.72
N LEU A 101 -10.33 -4.78 8.85
CA LEU A 101 -11.12 -3.63 8.39
C LEU A 101 -12.08 -3.99 7.25
N ASP A 102 -12.44 -5.28 7.15
CA ASP A 102 -13.39 -5.83 6.17
C ASP A 102 -13.02 -5.63 4.68
N HIS A 103 -11.73 -5.41 4.37
CA HIS A 103 -11.27 -5.42 2.99
C HIS A 103 -11.29 -6.84 2.40
N ARG A 104 -12.23 -7.08 1.50
CA ARG A 104 -12.48 -8.38 0.86
C ARG A 104 -11.26 -8.99 0.20
N GLU A 105 -10.48 -8.20 -0.56
CA GLU A 105 -9.33 -8.75 -1.26
C GLU A 105 -8.21 -9.14 -0.28
N SER A 106 -8.06 -8.39 0.81
CA SER A 106 -7.14 -8.77 1.88
C SER A 106 -7.58 -10.05 2.59
N GLN A 107 -8.88 -10.28 2.79
CA GLN A 107 -9.37 -11.52 3.41
C GLN A 107 -8.99 -12.75 2.58
N LYS A 108 -9.13 -12.67 1.25
CA LYS A 108 -8.65 -13.72 0.35
C LYS A 108 -7.14 -13.92 0.46
N GLN A 109 -6.37 -12.82 0.48
CA GLN A 109 -4.92 -12.91 0.58
C GLN A 109 -4.47 -13.53 1.90
N VAL A 110 -5.07 -13.16 3.02
CA VAL A 110 -4.81 -13.77 4.33
C VAL A 110 -5.15 -15.27 4.32
N SER A 111 -6.28 -15.65 3.72
CA SER A 111 -6.67 -17.06 3.56
C SER A 111 -5.60 -17.84 2.77
N TYR A 112 -5.13 -17.28 1.65
CA TYR A 112 -4.06 -17.86 0.84
C TYR A 112 -2.74 -17.97 1.60
N MET A 113 -2.32 -16.92 2.29
CA MET A 113 -1.06 -16.91 3.06
C MET A 113 -1.07 -17.96 4.18
N TYR A 114 -2.21 -18.18 4.86
CA TYR A 114 -2.33 -19.28 5.82
C TYR A 114 -2.27 -20.66 5.17
N LYS A 115 -2.85 -20.83 3.98
CA LYS A 115 -2.83 -22.12 3.27
C LYS A 115 -1.42 -22.52 2.82
N GLU A 116 -0.65 -21.54 2.36
CA GLU A 116 0.70 -21.76 1.82
C GLU A 116 1.80 -21.56 2.87
N GLY A 117 1.49 -20.98 4.04
CA GLY A 117 2.48 -20.69 5.08
C GLY A 117 3.41 -19.51 4.73
N ILE A 118 2.91 -18.54 3.96
CA ILE A 118 3.69 -17.38 3.51
C ILE A 118 3.67 -16.33 4.62
N GLY A 119 4.82 -16.02 5.20
CA GLY A 119 4.93 -15.02 6.29
C GLY A 119 4.22 -15.40 7.61
N VAL A 120 3.58 -16.56 7.68
CA VAL A 120 2.83 -17.06 8.84
C VAL A 120 2.88 -18.59 8.88
N GLU A 121 2.72 -19.19 10.05
CA GLU A 121 2.58 -20.64 10.16
C GLU A 121 1.37 -21.14 9.37
N LYS A 122 1.58 -22.16 8.55
CA LYS A 122 0.54 -22.79 7.74
C LYS A 122 -0.61 -23.29 8.63
N SER A 123 -1.83 -23.00 8.20
CA SER A 123 -3.04 -23.34 8.97
C SER A 123 -4.28 -23.39 8.08
N ASP A 124 -4.71 -24.60 7.74
CA ASP A 124 -5.91 -24.81 6.93
C ASP A 124 -7.17 -24.26 7.62
N TRP A 125 -7.28 -24.44 8.95
CA TRP A 125 -8.42 -23.92 9.70
C TRP A 125 -8.53 -22.39 9.67
N LYS A 126 -7.40 -21.67 9.75
CA LYS A 126 -7.40 -20.20 9.62
C LYS A 126 -7.68 -19.76 8.19
N SER A 127 -7.18 -20.52 7.21
CA SER A 127 -7.48 -20.30 5.80
C SER A 127 -8.99 -20.35 5.54
N ASP A 128 -9.66 -21.41 6.00
CA ASP A 128 -11.11 -21.61 5.84
C ASP A 128 -11.92 -20.54 6.58
N PHE A 129 -11.47 -20.13 7.79
CA PHE A 129 -12.09 -19.06 8.55
C PHE A 129 -12.15 -17.75 7.74
N TRP A 130 -11.02 -17.33 7.16
CA TRP A 130 -10.96 -16.10 6.37
C TRP A 130 -11.72 -16.20 5.04
N LEU A 131 -11.73 -17.38 4.41
CA LEU A 131 -12.49 -17.63 3.18
C LEU A 131 -14.01 -17.57 3.42
N LYS A 132 -14.48 -18.12 4.55
CA LYS A 132 -15.89 -18.04 4.95
C LYS A 132 -16.30 -16.60 5.21
N LYS A 133 -15.47 -15.83 5.92
CA LYS A 133 -15.72 -14.39 6.19
C LYS A 133 -15.87 -13.61 4.88
N TYR A 134 -15.00 -13.87 3.90
CA TYR A 134 -15.11 -13.29 2.55
C TYR A 134 -16.44 -13.63 1.86
N SER A 135 -16.84 -14.90 1.89
CA SER A 135 -18.04 -15.39 1.19
C SER A 135 -19.33 -14.81 1.78
N THR A 136 -19.44 -14.75 3.11
CA THR A 136 -20.62 -14.19 3.78
C THR A 136 -20.83 -12.69 3.53
N SER A 137 -19.75 -11.93 3.30
CA SER A 137 -19.88 -10.52 2.95
C SER A 137 -20.40 -10.32 1.52
N SER A 138 -20.27 -11.30 0.62
CA SER A 138 -20.72 -11.20 -0.77
C SER A 138 -22.22 -11.46 -0.97
N GLU A 139 -22.86 -12.15 -0.03
CA GLU A 139 -24.27 -12.53 -0.11
C GLU A 139 -25.23 -11.42 0.37
N ILE A 140 -24.72 -10.38 1.03
CA ILE A 140 -25.52 -9.26 1.57
C ILE A 140 -25.75 -8.14 0.52
N GLU A 141 -25.08 -8.20 -0.63
CA GLU A 141 -25.16 -7.17 -1.70
C GLU A 141 -26.10 -7.53 -2.87
N LYS A 142 -27.01 -8.51 -2.71
CA LYS A 142 -28.05 -8.85 -3.70
C LYS A 142 -29.44 -8.65 -3.12
#